data_AF-A0A9P7G3C7-F1
#
_entry.id   AF-A0A9P7G3C7-F1
#
_cell.length_a   1.000
_cell.length_b   1.000
_cell.length_c   1.000
_cell.angle_alpha   90.00
_cell.angle_beta   90.00
_cell.angle_gamma   90.00
#
_symmetry.space_group_name_H-M   'P 1'
#
loop_
_entity.id
_entity.type
_entity.pdbx_description
1 polymer ?
#
loop_
_entity_poly.entity_id
_entity_poly.type
_entity_poly.pdbx_seq_one_letter_code
_entity_poly.pdbx_strand_id
1 'polypeptide(L)'
;MGVPMDIDKMHAARMAEVICCWCSQKGHYKQDCPFCHDLHFMDDEEKDKLTMQLLAWQDTLAAKSQAAASDNLDTYIRAASKAVPQGTEGF
;
A
#
# COMPACT_ATOMS: atom_id res chain seq x y z
N MET A 1 37.30 14.42 -43.73
CA MET A 1 35.85 14.70 -43.58
C MET A 1 35.42 14.08 -42.27
N GLY A 2 35.12 14.89 -41.25
CA GLY A 2 34.70 14.39 -39.93
C GLY A 2 33.21 14.03 -39.98
N VAL A 3 32.86 12.84 -39.48
CA VAL A 3 31.47 12.41 -39.36
C VAL A 3 30.87 13.12 -38.13
N PRO A 4 29.76 13.87 -38.26
CA PRO A 4 29.08 14.43 -37.11
C PRO A 4 28.41 13.29 -36.34
N MET A 5 28.82 13.06 -35.09
CA MET A 5 28.02 12.23 -34.18
C MET A 5 26.94 13.10 -33.54
N ASP A 6 25.68 12.75 -33.79
CA ASP A 6 24.51 13.33 -33.12
C ASP A 6 24.45 12.88 -31.64
N ILE A 7 25.30 13.50 -30.80
CA ILE A 7 25.35 13.21 -29.35
C ILE A 7 24.02 13.62 -28.66
N ASP A 8 23.32 14.60 -29.22
CA ASP A 8 22.11 15.18 -28.63
C ASP A 8 20.92 14.21 -28.54
N LYS A 9 20.82 13.23 -29.44
CA LYS A 9 19.73 12.24 -29.40
C LYS A 9 19.88 11.20 -28.30
N MET A 10 21.11 10.92 -27.84
CA MET A 10 21.35 9.95 -26.78
C MET A 10 21.09 10.50 -25.37
N HIS A 11 21.22 11.81 -25.16
CA HIS A 11 20.92 12.44 -23.88
C HIS A 11 19.41 12.50 -23.59
N ALA A 12 18.57 12.64 -24.61
CA ALA A 12 17.11 12.66 -24.45
C ALA A 12 16.54 11.32 -23.92
N ALA A 13 17.15 10.19 -24.26
CA ALA A 13 16.68 8.86 -23.86
C ALA A 13 17.09 8.44 -22.43
N ARG A 14 17.94 9.22 -21.76
CA ARG A 14 18.53 8.90 -20.44
C ARG A 14 18.12 9.86 -19.33
N MET A 15 17.08 10.64 -19.53
CA MET A 15 16.37 11.30 -18.43
C MET A 15 15.62 10.22 -17.65
N ALA A 16 16.35 9.46 -16.82
CA ALA A 16 15.73 8.53 -15.89
C ALA A 16 14.75 9.35 -15.03
N GLU A 17 13.46 9.01 -15.09
CA GLU A 17 12.46 9.71 -14.30
C GLU A 17 12.91 9.67 -12.83
N VAL A 18 12.98 10.83 -12.19
CA VAL A 18 13.30 10.90 -10.76
C VAL A 18 12.14 10.25 -10.00
N ILE A 19 12.35 9.06 -9.45
CA ILE A 19 11.37 8.34 -8.63
C ILE A 19 11.77 8.47 -7.17
N CYS A 20 10.84 8.94 -6.34
CA CYS A 20 11.02 9.03 -4.91
C CYS A 20 11.09 7.64 -4.29
N CYS A 21 12.18 7.30 -3.60
CA CYS A 21 12.33 5.99 -2.95
C CYS A 21 11.43 5.79 -1.72
N TRP A 22 10.73 6.82 -1.25
CA TRP A 22 9.81 6.73 -0.10
C TRP A 22 8.38 6.41 -0.54
N CYS A 23 7.81 7.23 -1.42
CA CYS A 23 6.41 7.10 -1.87
C CYS A 23 6.28 6.44 -3.25
N SER A 24 7.40 6.13 -3.92
CA SER A 24 7.45 5.56 -5.28
C SER A 24 6.77 6.42 -6.36
N GLN A 25 6.51 7.70 -6.09
CA GLN A 25 6.00 8.65 -7.08
C GLN A 25 7.14 9.35 -7.83
N LYS A 26 6.86 9.77 -9.07
CA LYS A 26 7.82 10.47 -9.92
C LYS A 26 7.85 11.98 -9.68
N GLY A 27 8.94 12.62 -10.05
CA GLY A 27 9.10 14.08 -10.07
C GLY A 27 9.71 14.70 -8.81
N HIS A 28 10.11 13.91 -7.81
CA HIS A 28 10.76 14.42 -6.59
C HIS A 28 11.70 13.38 -5.96
N TYR A 29 12.71 13.85 -5.22
CA TYR A 29 13.58 13.01 -4.40
C TYR A 29 12.95 12.78 -3.02
N LYS A 30 13.47 11.81 -2.26
CA LYS A 30 13.01 11.52 -0.88
C LYS A 30 12.97 12.76 0.02
N GLN A 31 13.91 13.68 -0.15
CA GLN A 31 14.02 14.92 0.64
C GLN A 31 12.88 15.90 0.34
N ASP A 32 12.32 15.85 -0.87
CA ASP A 32 11.23 16.72 -1.33
C ASP A 32 9.90 15.95 -1.36
N CYS A 33 9.82 14.82 -0.66
CA CYS A 33 8.62 14.00 -0.66
C CYS A 33 7.52 14.69 0.15
N PRO A 34 6.36 15.02 -0.44
CA PRO A 34 5.27 15.64 0.32
C PRO A 34 4.70 14.71 1.41
N PHE A 35 5.07 13.43 1.37
CA PHE A 35 4.70 12.43 2.36
C PHE A 35 5.79 12.17 3.41
N CYS A 36 7.01 12.71 3.25
CA CYS A 36 7.98 12.70 4.35
C CYS A 36 7.64 13.84 5.30
N HIS A 37 6.75 13.56 6.25
CA HIS A 37 6.56 14.49 7.36
C HIS A 37 7.88 14.55 8.14
N ASP A 38 8.53 15.70 8.13
CA ASP A 38 9.72 15.93 8.93
C ASP A 38 9.30 16.10 10.39
N LEU A 39 9.31 14.98 11.12
CA LEU A 39 8.97 14.93 12.54
C LEU A 39 9.88 15.82 13.41
N HIS A 40 11.02 16.28 12.89
CA HIS A 40 11.93 17.15 13.61
C HIS A 40 11.38 18.57 13.79
N PHE A 41 10.56 19.06 12.85
CA PHE A 41 9.97 20.40 12.91
C PHE A 41 8.53 20.44 13.42
N MET A 42 7.90 19.28 13.59
CA MET A 42 6.55 19.21 14.16
C MET A 42 6.57 19.60 15.64
N ASP A 43 5.61 20.41 16.04
CA ASP A 43 5.35 20.64 17.46
C ASP A 43 4.72 19.39 18.11
N ASP A 44 4.68 19.37 19.44
CA ASP A 44 4.20 18.19 20.16
C ASP A 44 2.69 17.94 19.96
N GLU A 45 1.90 18.99 19.72
CA GLU A 45 0.46 18.86 19.44
C GLU A 45 0.22 18.23 18.06
N GLU A 46 0.99 18.63 17.05
CA GLU A 46 0.96 18.05 15.72
C GLU A 46 1.42 16.58 15.73
N LYS A 47 2.44 16.26 16.53
CA LYS A 47 2.89 14.86 16.75
C LYS A 47 1.82 14.01 17.41
N ASP A 48 1.15 14.52 18.42
CA ASP A 48 0.07 13.81 19.12
C ASP A 48 -1.10 13.55 18.17
N LYS A 49 -1.47 14.55 17.36
CA LYS A 49 -2.51 14.40 16.33
C LYS A 49 -2.15 13.34 15.29
N LEU A 50 -0.90 13.35 14.80
CA LEU A 50 -0.43 12.32 13.87
C LEU A 50 -0.45 10.93 14.53
N THR A 51 -0.05 10.84 15.80
CA THR A 51 -0.08 9.59 16.58
C THR A 51 -1.49 9.05 16.70
N MET A 52 -2.47 9.88 17.05
CA MET A 52 -3.88 9.48 17.13
C MET A 52 -4.42 9.01 15.77
N GLN A 53 -4.08 9.70 14.68
CA GLN A 53 -4.49 9.29 13.33
C GLN A 53 -3.91 7.93 12.93
N LEU A 54 -2.65 7.67 13.26
CA LEU A 54 -2.00 6.38 12.96
C LEU A 54 -2.61 5.23 13.76
N LEU A 55 -2.90 5.44 15.04
CA LEU A 55 -3.58 4.43 15.88
C LEU A 55 -4.99 4.12 15.35
N ALA A 56 -5.77 5.16 15.02
CA ALA A 56 -7.09 4.97 14.43
C ALA A 56 -7.02 4.21 13.10
N TRP A 57 -6.03 4.51 12.25
CA TRP A 57 -5.83 3.77 11.01
C TRP A 57 -5.52 2.29 11.26
N GLN A 58 -4.66 1.98 12.24
CA GLN A 58 -4.36 0.60 12.63
C GLN A 58 -5.61 -0.15 13.10
N ASP A 59 -6.44 0.46 13.93
CA ASP A 59 -7.70 -0.14 14.40
C ASP A 59 -8.65 -0.41 13.24
N THR A 60 -8.78 0.53 12.29
CA THR A 60 -9.62 0.30 11.10
C THR A 60 -9.07 -0.80 10.19
N LEU A 61 -7.75 -0.95 10.09
CA LEU A 61 -7.14 -2.06 9.35
C LEU A 61 -7.33 -3.40 10.05
N ALA A 62 -7.20 -3.42 11.38
CA ALA A 62 -7.44 -4.61 12.19
C ALA A 62 -8.91 -5.04 12.12
N ALA A 63 -9.85 -4.09 12.19
CA ALA A 63 -11.26 -4.39 12.01
C ALA A 63 -11.56 -4.92 10.60
N LYS A 64 -10.96 -4.34 9.56
CA LYS A 64 -11.11 -4.83 8.18
C LYS A 64 -10.52 -6.23 7.99
N SER A 65 -9.36 -6.52 8.58
CA SER A 65 -8.74 -7.84 8.47
C SER A 65 -9.51 -8.90 9.26
N GLN A 66 -10.04 -8.55 10.43
CA GLN A 66 -10.90 -9.42 11.24
C GLN A 66 -12.24 -9.69 10.56
N ALA A 67 -12.89 -8.66 9.99
CA ALA A 67 -14.11 -8.83 9.21
C ALA A 67 -13.89 -9.72 7.99
N ALA A 68 -12.79 -9.51 7.26
CA ALA A 68 -12.44 -10.39 6.13
C ALA A 68 -12.16 -11.83 6.57
N ALA A 69 -11.60 -12.03 7.78
CA ALA A 69 -11.36 -13.36 8.34
C ALA A 69 -12.66 -14.05 8.78
N SER A 70 -13.59 -13.33 9.42
CA SER A 70 -14.91 -13.87 9.78
C SER A 70 -15.74 -14.22 8.55
N ASP A 71 -15.76 -13.34 7.55
CA ASP A 71 -16.50 -13.57 6.30
C ASP A 71 -16.00 -14.83 5.57
N ASN A 72 -14.69 -15.09 5.60
CA ASN A 72 -14.09 -16.29 5.03
C ASN A 72 -14.50 -17.55 5.81
N LEU A 73 -14.46 -17.48 7.15
CA LEU A 73 -14.88 -18.58 8.02
C LEU A 73 -16.37 -18.91 7.85
N ASP A 74 -17.25 -17.91 7.80
CA ASP A 74 -18.69 -18.09 7.57
C ASP A 74 -18.98 -18.69 6.19
N THR A 75 -18.23 -18.26 5.17
CA THR A 75 -18.31 -18.84 3.83
C THR A 75 -17.91 -20.32 3.86
N TYR A 76 -16.83 -20.66 4.57
CA TYR A 76 -16.35 -22.02 4.73
C TYR A 76 -17.36 -22.91 5.49
N ILE A 77 -17.89 -22.44 6.62
CA ILE A 77 -18.89 -23.16 7.42
C ILE A 77 -20.14 -23.41 6.59
N ARG A 78 -20.64 -22.39 5.87
CA ARG A 78 -21.82 -22.52 5.01
C ARG A 78 -21.62 -23.50 3.87
N ALA A 79 -20.42 -23.52 3.27
CA ALA A 79 -20.06 -24.49 2.23
C ALA A 79 -20.02 -25.91 2.81
N ALA A 80 -19.44 -26.10 3.99
CA ALA A 80 -19.38 -27.40 4.67
C ALA A 80 -20.77 -27.92 5.04
N SER A 81 -21.66 -27.06 5.57
CA SER A 81 -23.05 -27.45 5.89
C SER A 81 -23.86 -27.87 4.65
N LYS A 82 -23.58 -27.28 3.48
CA LYS A 82 -24.23 -27.68 2.21
C LYS A 82 -23.70 -29.01 1.65
N ALA A 83 -22.48 -29.41 2.03
CA ALA A 83 -21.85 -30.64 1.56
C ALA A 83 -22.21 -31.87 2.40
N VAL A 84 -22.96 -31.73 3.51
CA VAL A 84 -23.44 -32.87 4.30
C VAL A 84 -24.62 -33.53 3.56
N PRO A 85 -24.46 -34.74 3.00
CA PRO A 85 -25.60 -35.46 2.45
C PRO A 85 -26.53 -35.87 3.59
N GLN A 86 -27.77 -35.37 3.54
CA GLN A 86 -28.87 -35.97 4.29
C GLN A 86 -29.16 -37.34 3.65
N GLY A 87 -28.67 -38.42 4.24
CA GLY A 87 -29.02 -39.74 3.74
C GLY A 87 -28.20 -40.85 4.35
N THR A 88 -28.71 -41.42 5.44
CA THR A 88 -28.97 -42.87 5.55
C THR A 88 -29.85 -43.08 6.78
N GLU A 89 -31.16 -42.84 6.64
CA GLU A 89 -32.15 -43.50 7.49
C GLU A 89 -32.37 -44.92 6.93
N GLY A 90 -32.27 -45.93 7.81
CA GLY A 90 -32.85 -47.24 7.59
C GLY A 90 -31.88 -48.31 7.09
N PHE A 91 -31.40 -49.15 8.01
CA PHE A 91 -31.45 -50.61 7.89
C PHE A 91 -31.58 -51.23 9.28
#